data_AF-A0AAW9EEE7-F1
#
_entry.id   AF-A0AAW9EEE7-F1
#
_cell.length_a   1.000
_cell.length_b   1.000
_cell.length_c   1.000
_cell.angle_alpha   90.00
_cell.angle_beta   90.00
_cell.angle_gamma   90.00
#
_symmetry.space_group_name_H-M   'P 1'
#
loop_
_entity.id
_entity.type
_entity.pdbx_description
1 polymer ?
#
loop_
_entity_poly.entity_id
_entity_poly.type
_entity_poly.pdbx_seq_one_letter_code
_entity_poly.pdbx_strand_id
1 'polypeptide(L)' 'LKGFHALQAYRIAHWLWQQNRQALAIYLQNQISVTFGVDIHPAARIGHGIMLDHATGIVIGETAVVENDVSILQSVT' A
#
# COMPACT_ATOMS: atom_id res chain seq x y z
N LEU A 1 -10.08 10.20 -4.13
CA LEU A 1 -9.02 10.15 -3.08
C LEU A 1 -7.95 9.14 -3.49
N LYS A 2 -6.76 9.60 -3.88
CA LYS A 2 -5.68 8.72 -4.38
C LYS A 2 -5.22 7.67 -3.35
N GLY A 3 -5.19 8.04 -2.06
CA GLY A 3 -4.81 7.15 -0.97
C GLY A 3 -5.76 5.96 -0.80
N PHE A 4 -7.08 6.17 -0.93
CA PHE A 4 -8.05 5.07 -0.88
C PHE A 4 -7.84 4.07 -2.02
N HIS A 5 -7.72 4.55 -3.28
CA HIS A 5 -7.46 3.66 -4.42
C HIS A 5 -6.13 2.92 -4.30
N ALA A 6 -5.07 3.60 -3.85
CA ALA A 6 -3.78 2.97 -3.61
C ALA A 6 -3.86 1.88 -2.55
N LEU A 7 -4.56 2.12 -1.43
CA LEU A 7 -4.75 1.13 -0.37
C LEU A 7 -5.51 -0.10 -0.87
N GLN A 8 -6.60 0.09 -1.63
CA GLN A 8 -7.36 -1.06 -2.16
C GLN A 8 -6.55 -1.84 -3.21
N ALA A 9 -5.82 -1.15 -4.09
CA ALA A 9 -4.94 -1.79 -5.06
C ALA A 9 -3.80 -2.56 -4.37
N TYR A 10 -3.23 -2.00 -3.30
CA TYR A 10 -2.26 -2.70 -2.48
C TYR A 10 -2.85 -3.98 -1.87
N ARG A 11 -4.11 -3.99 -1.42
CA ARG A 11 -4.73 -5.24 -0.90
C ARG A 11 -4.80 -6.34 -1.95
N ILE A 12 -5.01 -5.98 -3.22
CA ILE A 12 -4.94 -6.93 -4.34
C ILE A 12 -3.49 -7.42 -4.53
N ALA A 13 -2.50 -6.52 -4.47
CA ALA A 13 -1.09 -6.90 -4.53
C ALA A 13 -0.68 -7.81 -3.37
N HIS A 14 -1.14 -7.52 -2.15
CA HIS A 14 -0.93 -8.33 -0.96
C HIS A 14 -1.55 -9.72 -1.10
N TRP A 15 -2.77 -9.80 -1.60
CA TRP A 15 -3.40 -11.08 -1.91
C TRP A 15 -2.58 -11.88 -2.94
N LEU A 16 -2.13 -11.25 -4.03
CA LEU A 16 -1.27 -11.90 -5.03
C LEU A 16 0.04 -12.40 -4.43
N TRP A 17 0.65 -11.63 -3.53
CA TRP A 17 1.86 -12.01 -2.80
C TRP A 17 1.65 -13.29 -1.99
N GLN A 18 0.53 -13.38 -1.26
CA GLN A 18 0.16 -14.58 -0.49
C GLN A 18 -0.12 -15.81 -1.37
N GLN A 19 -0.59 -15.60 -2.60
CA GLN A 19 -0.80 -16.68 -3.58
C GLN A 19 0.48 -17.07 -4.33
N ASN A 20 1.66 -16.68 -3.84
CA ASN A 20 2.96 -16.90 -4.46
C ASN A 20 3.10 -16.30 -5.88
N ARG A 21 2.25 -15.33 -6.25
CA ARG A 21 2.30 -14.59 -7.52
C ARG A 21 3.12 -13.30 -7.36
N GLN A 22 4.31 -13.43 -6.78
CA GLN A 22 5.13 -12.30 -6.33
C GLN A 22 5.51 -11.33 -7.47
N ALA A 23 5.85 -11.86 -8.65
CA ALA A 23 6.17 -11.01 -9.81
C ALA A 23 5.02 -10.07 -10.19
N LEU A 24 3.77 -10.56 -10.16
CA LEU A 24 2.60 -9.73 -10.45
C LEU A 24 2.29 -8.76 -9.31
N ALA A 25 2.53 -9.16 -8.05
CA ALA A 25 2.38 -8.28 -6.90
C ALA A 25 3.36 -7.10 -6.95
N ILE A 26 4.64 -7.34 -7.28
CA ILE A 26 5.66 -6.31 -7.47
C ILE A 26 5.36 -5.42 -8.68
N TYR A 27 4.90 -6.01 -9.78
CA TYR A 27 4.43 -5.22 -10.92
C TYR A 27 3.31 -4.25 -10.50
N LEU A 28 2.33 -4.76 -9.75
CA LEU A 28 1.20 -3.95 -9.29
C LEU A 28 1.64 -2.86 -8.29
N GLN A 29 2.56 -3.17 -7.36
CA GLN A 29 3.19 -2.17 -6.48
C GLN A 29 3.78 -1.01 -7.29
N ASN A 30 4.58 -1.30 -8.32
CA ASN A 30 5.18 -0.27 -9.16
C ASN A 30 4.13 0.58 -9.88
N GLN A 31 3.05 -0.04 -10.38
CA GLN A 31 1.94 0.69 -11.00
C GLN A 31 1.21 1.60 -10.01
N ILE A 32 1.02 1.15 -8.76
CA ILE A 32 0.42 1.96 -7.68
C ILE A 32 1.32 3.16 -7.37
N SER A 33 2.63 2.95 -7.27
CA SER A 33 3.61 4.01 -7.00
C SER A 33 3.61 5.08 -8.10
N VAL A 34 3.68 4.67 -9.37
CA VAL A 34 3.65 5.61 -10.52
C VAL A 34 2.32 6.35 -10.63
N THR A 35 1.19 5.67 -10.41
CA THR A 35 -0.14 6.25 -10.63
C THR A 35 -0.61 7.13 -9.48
N PHE A 36 -0.35 6.71 -8.23
CA PHE A 36 -0.89 7.35 -7.04
C PHE A 36 0.18 8.03 -6.16
N GLY A 37 1.46 7.82 -6.46
CA GLY A 37 2.57 8.31 -5.64
C GLY A 37 2.66 7.64 -4.28
N VAL A 38 2.16 6.40 -4.16
CA VAL A 38 2.12 5.62 -2.91
C VAL A 38 2.88 4.32 -3.14
N ASP A 39 3.92 4.07 -2.36
CA ASP A 39 4.73 2.86 -2.46
C ASP A 39 4.51 1.98 -1.23
N ILE A 40 3.77 0.88 -1.40
CA ILE A 40 3.50 -0.08 -0.32
C ILE A 40 3.96 -1.44 -0.79
N HIS A 41 4.95 -2.01 -0.10
CA HIS A 41 5.44 -3.34 -0.42
C HIS A 41 4.33 -4.37 -0.22
N PRO A 42 4.07 -5.29 -1.17
CA PRO A 42 2.98 -6.26 -1.08
C PRO A 42 3.04 -7.16 0.15
N ALA A 43 4.21 -7.41 0.72
CA ALA A 43 4.36 -8.23 1.93
C ALA A 43 4.03 -7.50 3.25
N ALA A 44 3.90 -6.16 3.21
CA ALA A 44 3.47 -5.39 4.38
C ALA A 44 2.13 -5.92 4.90
N ARG A 45 1.80 -5.67 6.16
CA ARG A 45 0.52 -6.10 6.77
C ARG A 45 -0.25 -4.88 7.21
N ILE A 46 -1.35 -4.58 6.53
CA ILE A 46 -2.16 -3.39 6.80
C ILE A 46 -3.60 -3.80 7.18
N GLY A 47 -4.01 -3.41 8.38
CA GLY A 47 -5.35 -3.58 8.93
C GLY A 47 -6.43 -2.76 8.20
N HIS A 48 -7.56 -2.54 8.84
CA HIS A 48 -8.76 -1.91 8.26
C HIS A 48 -8.98 -0.51 8.86
N GLY A 49 -9.92 0.27 8.32
CA GLY A 49 -10.18 1.63 8.85
C GLY A 49 -9.05 2.62 8.58
N ILE A 50 -8.18 2.34 7.61
CA ILE A 50 -7.02 3.18 7.31
C ILE A 50 -7.40 4.39 6.48
N MET A 51 -7.00 5.57 6.94
CA MET A 51 -7.06 6.80 6.16
C MET A 51 -5.67 7.20 5.68
N LEU A 52 -5.50 7.25 4.35
CA LEU A 52 -4.31 7.79 3.71
C LEU A 52 -4.66 9.16 3.11
N ASP A 53 -4.37 10.23 3.85
CA ASP A 53 -4.69 11.58 3.43
C ASP A 53 -3.50 12.22 2.68
N HIS A 54 -3.79 12.91 1.58
CA HIS A 54 -2.78 13.51 0.71
C HIS A 54 -1.60 12.58 0.32
N ALA A 55 -1.90 11.28 0.15
CA ALA A 55 -0.98 10.13 0.12
C ALA A 55 0.28 10.14 -0.78
N THR A 56 0.55 11.19 -1.57
CA THR A 56 1.78 11.24 -2.38
C THR A 56 3.01 11.27 -1.48
N GLY A 57 3.98 10.40 -1.78
CA GLY A 57 5.22 10.26 -1.04
C GLY A 57 5.14 9.29 0.15
N ILE A 58 4.00 8.62 0.37
CA ILE A 58 3.91 7.57 1.40
C ILE A 58 4.71 6.35 0.94
N VAL A 59 5.59 5.86 1.81
CA VAL A 59 6.37 4.63 1.62
C VAL A 59 6.13 3.70 2.81
N ILE A 60 5.74 2.45 2.55
CA ILE A 60 5.54 1.40 3.57
C ILE A 60 6.34 0.18 3.16
N GLY A 61 7.37 -0.16 3.95
CA GLY A 61 8.33 -1.22 3.65
C GLY A 61 7.80 -2.65 3.85
N GLU A 62 8.59 -3.62 3.39
CA GLU A 62 8.25 -5.05 3.35
C GLU A 62 7.80 -5.64 4.68
N THR A 63 8.46 -5.28 5.77
CA THR A 63 8.24 -5.84 7.10
C THR A 63 7.28 -5.01 7.96
N ALA A 64 6.71 -3.95 7.41
CA ALA A 64 5.86 -3.03 8.15
C ALA A 64 4.52 -3.68 8.53
N VAL A 65 4.05 -3.31 9.72
CA VAL A 65 2.72 -3.68 10.23
C VAL A 65 1.99 -2.41 10.62
N VAL A 66 0.82 -2.19 10.03
CA VAL A 66 -0.10 -1.10 10.36
C VAL A 66 -1.38 -1.73 10.86
N GLU A 67 -1.76 -1.43 12.10
CA GLU A 67 -2.97 -1.98 12.72
C GLU A 67 -4.24 -1.23 12.27
N ASN A 68 -5.39 -1.55 12.87
CA ASN A 68 -6.67 -0.96 12.46
C ASN A 68 -6.78 0.52 12.87
N ASP A 69 -7.62 1.26 12.16
CA ASP A 69 -8.04 2.63 12.47
C ASP A 69 -6.90 3.67 12.56
N VAL A 70 -5.84 3.42 11.77
CA VAL A 70 -4.68 4.34 11.66
C VAL A 70 -4.93 5.39 10.58
N SER A 71 -4.60 6.64 10.89
CA SER A 71 -4.57 7.75 9.93
C SER A 71 -3.13 8.15 9.63
N ILE A 72 -2.76 8.10 8.35
CA ILE A 72 -1.43 8.49 7.85
C ILE A 72 -1.60 9.71 6.95
N LEU A 73 -0.88 10.77 7.29
CA LEU A 73 -0.88 12.05 6.60
C LEU A 73 0.30 12.13 5.59
N GLN A 74 0.33 13.18 4.78
CA GLN A 74 1.41 13.43 3.83
C GLN A 74 2.80 13.52 4.48
N SER A 75 3.84 13.12 3.73
CA SER A 75 5.26 13.16 4.13
C SER A 75 5.63 12.32 5.35
N VAL A 76 4.89 11.24 5.62
CA VAL A 76 5.30 10.20 6.57
C VAL A 76 6.11 9.14 5.80
N THR A 77 7.31 8.85 6.29
CA THR A 77 8.17 7.75 5.85
C THR A 77 8.32 6.73 6.97
#